data_AF-A0A662VCZ6-F1
#
_entry.id   AF-A0A662VCZ6-F1
#
_cell.length_a   1.000
_cell.length_b   1.000
_cell.length_c   1.000
_cell.angle_alpha   90.00
_cell.angle_beta   90.00
_cell.angle_gamma   90.00
#
_symmetry.space_group_name_H-M   'P 1'
#
loop_
_entity.id
_entity.type
_entity.pdbx_description
1 polymer ?
#
loop_
_entity_poly.entity_id
_entity_poly.type
_entity_poly.pdbx_seq_one_letter_code
_entity_poly.pdbx_strand_id
1 'polypeptide(L)' 'AHACTHRVYLRKGRKNTRIAKIIDSPSLPEREARFIITEGGVEDVEDVKE' A
#
# COMPACT_ATOMS: atom_id res chain seq x y z
N ALA A 1 -4.89 -20.64 -4.96
CA ALA A 1 -4.75 -19.24 -5.42
C ALA A 1 -3.47 -19.15 -6.23
N HIS A 2 -3.55 -19.12 -7.58
CA HIS A 2 -2.36 -19.32 -8.44
C HIS A 2 -2.30 -18.41 -9.68
N ALA A 3 -3.16 -17.39 -9.78
CA ALA A 3 -3.22 -16.51 -10.95
C ALA A 3 -2.59 -15.12 -10.72
N CYS A 4 -2.15 -14.80 -9.51
CA CYS A 4 -1.63 -13.47 -9.17
C CYS A 4 -0.13 -13.53 -8.91
N THR A 5 0.66 -12.76 -9.66
CA THR A 5 2.12 -12.63 -9.50
C THR A 5 2.50 -11.80 -8.28
N HIS A 6 1.62 -10.90 -7.83
CA HIS A 6 1.84 -10.04 -6.67
C HIS A 6 0.56 -10.02 -5.84
N ARG A 7 0.69 -10.17 -4.52
CA ARG A 7 -0.42 -10.01 -3.59
C ARG A 7 -0.07 -8.93 -2.58
N VAL A 8 -0.98 -7.99 -2.45
CA VAL A 8 -0.88 -6.84 -1.56
C VAL A 8 -2.03 -6.90 -0.57
N TYR A 9 -1.72 -6.81 0.71
CA TYR A 9 -2.68 -6.66 1.79
C TYR A 9 -2.95 -5.18 2.03
N LEU A 10 -4.21 -4.78 1.99
CA LEU A 10 -4.64 -3.40 2.25
C LEU A 10 -5.22 -3.28 3.65
N ARG A 11 -4.69 -2.35 4.45
CA ARG A 11 -5.19 -2.01 5.79
C ARG A 11 -5.68 -0.57 5.83
N LYS A 12 -6.82 -0.34 6.48
CA LYS A 12 -7.33 1.00 6.75
C LYS A 12 -6.53 1.67 7.88
N GLY A 13 -6.01 2.87 7.63
CA GLY A 13 -5.35 3.73 8.61
C GLY A 13 -6.29 4.78 9.20
N ARG A 14 -5.70 5.77 9.89
CA ARG A 14 -6.42 6.96 10.40
C ARG A 14 -6.54 8.01 9.29
N LYS A 15 -7.46 8.97 9.43
CA LYS A 15 -7.59 10.15 8.53
C LYS A 15 -7.54 9.80 7.03
N ASN A 16 -8.32 8.80 6.62
CA ASN A 16 -8.37 8.28 5.25
C ASN A 16 -7.07 7.69 4.67
N THR A 17 -6.00 7.59 5.45
CA THR A 17 -4.80 6.84 5.06
C THR A 17 -5.11 5.35 4.88
N ARG A 18 -4.34 4.70 4.01
CA ARG A 18 -4.29 3.27 3.75
C ARG A 18 -2.85 2.80 3.76
N ILE A 19 -2.66 1.56 4.14
CA ILE A 19 -1.36 0.89 4.14
C ILE A 19 -1.47 -0.29 3.19
N ALA A 20 -0.62 -0.34 2.18
CA ALA A 20 -0.43 -1.48 1.30
C ALA A 20 0.82 -2.24 1.74
N LYS A 21 0.68 -3.52 2.11
CA LYS A 21 1.80 -4.40 2.41
C LYS A 21 1.93 -5.48 1.36
N ILE A 22 3.11 -5.66 0.77
CA ILE A 22 3.40 -6.82 -0.08
C ILE A 22 3.46 -8.06 0.82
N ILE A 23 2.61 -9.05 0.53
CA ILE A 23 2.56 -10.32 1.28
C ILE A 23 3.04 -11.50 0.45
N ASP A 24 3.11 -11.36 -0.86
CA ASP A 24 3.53 -12.41 -1.79
C ASP A 24 4.02 -11.76 -3.08
N SER A 25 5.28 -11.96 -3.44
CA SER A 25 5.87 -11.53 -4.71
C SER A 25 7.12 -12.36 -5.00
N PRO A 26 7.36 -12.75 -6.26
CA PRO A 26 8.56 -13.48 -6.66
C PRO A 26 9.83 -12.61 -6.66
N SER A 27 9.70 -11.28 -6.71
CA SER A 27 10.83 -10.36 -6.94
C SER A 27 10.89 -9.18 -5.97
N LEU A 28 9.84 -8.92 -5.20
CA LEU A 28 9.80 -7.81 -4.25
C LEU A 28 9.81 -8.35 -2.81
N PRO A 29 10.65 -7.79 -1.92
CA PRO A 29 10.60 -8.13 -0.51
C PRO A 29 9.30 -7.62 0.14
N GLU A 30 8.95 -8.17 1.29
CA GLU A 30 7.87 -7.62 2.11
C GLU A 30 8.19 -6.17 2.48
N ARG A 31 7.35 -5.25 2.00
CA ARG A 31 7.44 -3.82 2.27
C ARG A 31 6.05 -3.23 2.41
N GLU A 32 5.94 -2.14 3.16
CA GLU A 32 4.73 -1.33 3.26
C GLU A 32 4.87 0.02 2.55
N ALA A 33 3.74 0.50 2.02
CA ALA A 33 3.57 1.83 1.46
C ALA A 33 2.31 2.47 2.03
N ARG A 34 2.38 3.76 2.35
CA ARG A 34 1.26 4.55 2.86
C ARG A 34 0.74 5.47 1.76
N PHE A 35 -0.58 5.53 1.62
CA PHE A 35 -1.25 6.42 0.68
C PHE A 35 -2.54 6.94 1.30
N ILE A 36 -3.07 8.05 0.79
CA ILE A 36 -4.38 8.58 1.18
C ILE A 36 -5.36 8.46 0.00
N ILE A 37 -6.65 8.31 0.32
CA ILE A 37 -7.73 8.36 -0.67
C ILE A 37 -8.45 9.69 -0.50
N THR A 38 -8.38 10.54 -1.52
CA THR A 38 -9.06 11.85 -1.61
C THR A 38 -10.20 11.78 -2.62
N GLU A 39 -10.93 12.89 -2.81
CA GLU A 39 -11.92 13.00 -3.90
C GLU A 39 -11.26 12.92 -5.29
N GLY A 40 -9.97 13.28 -5.38
CA GLY A 40 -9.16 13.17 -6.60
C GLY A 40 -8.60 11.77 -6.89
N GLY A 41 -8.70 10.83 -5.94
CA GLY A 41 -8.24 9.46 -6.09
C GLY A 41 -7.18 9.06 -5.06
N VAL A 42 -6.17 8.29 -5.49
CA VAL A 42 -5.06 7.83 -4.65
C VAL A 42 -3.93 8.84 -4.73
N GLU A 43 -3.54 9.39 -3.58
CA GLU A 43 -2.46 10.35 -3.45
C GLU A 43 -1.42 9.84 -2.45
N ASP A 44 -0.18 10.30 -2.60
CA ASP A 44 0.88 10.03 -1.64
C ASP A 44 0.57 10.73 -0.31
N VAL A 45 0.91 10.08 0.79
CA VAL A 45 1.01 10.78 2.07
C VAL A 45 2.28 11.61 1.99
N GLU A 46 2.21 12.90 2.32
CA GLU A 46 3.40 13.72 2.56
C GLU A 46 4.15 13.16 3.78
N ASP A 47 4.96 12.13 3.57
CA ASP A 47 5.90 11.60 4.56
C ASP A 47 7.17 12.45 4.46
N VAL A 48 7.36 13.31 5.46
CA VAL A 48 8.63 14.00 5.72
C VAL A 48 9.69 12.91 5.82
N LYS A 49 10.56 12.81 4.82
CA LYS A 49 11.71 11.91 4.83
C LYS A 49 12.52 12.17 6.10
N GLU A 50 12.59 11.18 6.99
CA GLU A 50 13.66 11.08 7.98
C GLU A 50 14.92 10.50 7.32
#